data_AF-A0A1Y5H276-F1
#
_entry.id   AF-A0A1Y5H276-F1
#
_cell.length_a   1.000
_cell.length_b   1.000
_cell.length_c   1.000
_cell.angle_alpha   90.00
_cell.angle_beta   90.00
_cell.angle_gamma   90.00
#
_symmetry.space_group_name_H-M   'P 1'
#
loop_
_entity.id
_entity.type
_entity.pdbx_description
1 polymer ?
#
loop_
_entity_poly.entity_id
_entity_poly.type
_entity_poly.pdbx_seq_one_letter_code
_entity_poly.pdbx_strand_id
1 'polypeptide(L)'
;MARKNNEAIFETDLNPFLKLDWGQVSTSNDALYLHVHHWPEDNKLVLPGLVNKVQLATPLTAIENQLAVEQLDGDTVIDLASVKKDLNLTIIKLSYTGTLTIVPKHSKADQNGIITLAGEQATKHGKFGKESYRSMLKDFSRSWYVDVPRAGSYQVKVNYKMRYKDFILANSSDELAFNLKGKGKKVKTLQSFDGNEQAVKVSKSTGQNVQATVGELNFTQAGIQKIVFKQGQGFELKASTKDFKAKDQRYRAMNIDIDSIKLVAPTH
;
A
#
# COMPACT_ATOMS: atom_id res chain seq x y z
N MET A 1 0.24 35.00 -12.49
CA MET A 1 -0.46 34.85 -11.19
C MET A 1 -0.15 33.49 -10.59
N ALA A 2 0.99 33.31 -9.92
CA ALA A 2 1.40 32.02 -9.33
C ALA A 2 2.08 32.25 -7.97
N ARG A 3 1.32 32.75 -6.98
CA ARG A 3 1.91 33.19 -5.71
C ARG A 3 1.05 32.91 -4.47
N LYS A 4 0.23 31.86 -4.48
CA LYS A 4 -0.61 31.48 -3.32
C LYS A 4 -0.47 30.04 -2.80
N ASN A 5 0.33 29.17 -3.44
CA ASN A 5 0.45 27.76 -3.06
C ASN A 5 1.91 27.32 -2.76
N ASN A 6 2.81 28.27 -2.48
CA ASN A 6 4.25 28.00 -2.47
C ASN A 6 4.79 27.39 -1.15
N GLU A 7 3.95 27.24 -0.12
CA GLU A 7 4.33 26.65 1.16
C GLU A 7 4.19 25.11 1.20
N ALA A 8 3.75 24.48 0.10
CA ALA A 8 3.48 23.04 0.06
C ALA A 8 4.58 22.18 -0.62
N ILE A 9 5.71 22.77 -1.05
CA ILE A 9 6.62 22.10 -2.01
C ILE A 9 8.09 22.03 -1.57
N PHE A 10 8.50 22.62 -0.44
CA PHE A 10 9.89 22.48 0.01
C PHE A 10 9.93 21.89 1.42
N GLU A 11 10.57 20.71 1.51
CA GLU A 11 10.73 19.84 2.69
C GLU A 11 9.55 18.87 2.98
N THR A 12 9.01 18.24 1.93
CA THR A 12 7.98 17.20 2.07
C THR A 12 8.62 15.87 2.47
N ASP A 13 8.68 15.59 3.78
CA ASP A 13 8.81 14.22 4.25
C ASP A 13 7.67 13.38 3.66
N LEU A 14 8.00 12.15 3.23
CA LEU A 14 7.12 11.23 2.51
C LEU A 14 5.70 11.21 3.08
N ASN A 15 4.67 11.19 2.22
CA ASN A 15 3.27 11.01 2.60
C ASN A 15 3.15 9.92 3.69
N PRO A 16 2.84 10.29 4.95
CA PRO A 16 2.88 9.35 6.06
C PRO A 16 1.70 8.37 5.98
N PHE A 17 0.65 8.74 5.25
CA PHE A 17 -0.52 7.92 5.02
C PHE A 17 -0.34 7.07 3.76
N LEU A 18 -0.67 5.77 3.86
CA LEU A 18 -0.83 4.93 2.68
C LEU A 18 -1.95 5.49 1.78
N LYS A 19 -2.00 5.03 0.53
CA LYS A 19 -2.96 5.45 -0.51
C LYS A 19 -4.35 5.77 0.06
N LEU A 20 -4.77 7.03 -0.07
CA LEU A 20 -6.10 7.51 0.29
C LEU A 20 -6.95 7.63 -0.98
N ASP A 21 -8.24 7.30 -0.90
CA ASP A 21 -9.12 7.28 -2.07
C ASP A 21 -9.43 8.70 -2.60
N TRP A 22 -9.45 9.68 -1.70
CA TRP A 22 -9.74 11.09 -2.02
C TRP A 22 -8.50 11.92 -2.39
N GLY A 23 -7.28 11.50 -2.05
CA GLY A 23 -6.10 12.31 -2.35
C GLY A 23 -4.81 11.97 -1.62
N GLN A 24 -4.07 13.01 -1.22
CA GLN A 24 -2.73 12.88 -0.62
C GLN A 24 -2.56 13.83 0.57
N VAL A 25 -1.63 13.49 1.46
CA VAL A 25 -1.28 14.31 2.62
C VAL A 25 0.19 14.68 2.55
N SER A 26 0.46 15.97 2.76
CA SER A 26 1.81 16.47 3.04
C SER A 26 1.88 16.99 4.47
N THR A 27 3.05 16.86 5.09
CA THR A 27 3.32 17.32 6.46
C THR A 27 4.09 18.64 6.43
N SER A 28 3.88 19.49 7.44
CA SER A 28 4.81 20.57 7.79
C SER A 28 4.71 20.82 9.28
N ASN A 29 5.83 20.69 10.00
CA ASN A 29 5.97 20.85 11.45
C ASN A 29 4.82 20.23 12.27
N ASP A 30 3.73 20.98 12.49
CA ASP A 30 2.59 20.63 13.34
C ASP A 30 1.24 20.55 12.59
N ALA A 31 1.26 20.51 11.27
CA ALA A 31 0.07 20.45 10.43
C ALA A 31 0.16 19.40 9.33
N LEU A 32 -1.00 18.83 9.01
CA LEU A 32 -1.25 18.04 7.82
C LEU A 32 -1.97 18.92 6.81
N TYR A 33 -1.55 18.83 5.55
CA TYR A 33 -2.25 19.44 4.42
C TYR A 33 -2.85 18.34 3.58
N LEU A 34 -4.18 18.29 3.58
CA LEU A 34 -4.98 17.29 2.88
C LEU A 34 -5.33 17.85 1.50
N HIS A 35 -4.68 17.31 0.47
CA HIS A 35 -4.89 17.68 -0.92
C HIS A 35 -6.05 16.86 -1.49
N VAL A 36 -7.22 17.49 -1.64
CA VAL A 36 -8.45 16.81 -2.05
C VAL A 36 -8.52 16.75 -3.58
N HIS A 37 -8.11 15.61 -4.14
CA HIS A 37 -8.11 15.37 -5.60
C HIS A 37 -9.45 14.80 -6.09
N HIS A 38 -10.04 13.90 -5.32
CA HIS A 38 -11.37 13.33 -5.59
C HIS A 38 -12.28 13.71 -4.43
N TRP A 39 -13.32 14.47 -4.76
CA TRP A 39 -14.27 14.92 -3.76
C TRP A 39 -15.20 13.77 -3.35
N PRO A 40 -15.36 13.50 -2.04
CA PRO A 40 -16.27 12.45 -1.57
C PRO A 40 -17.74 12.82 -1.82
N GLU A 41 -18.56 11.87 -2.25
CA GLU A 41 -19.97 12.12 -2.60
C GLU A 41 -20.82 12.58 -1.42
N ASP A 42 -20.50 12.10 -0.21
CA ASP A 42 -21.17 12.44 1.04
C ASP A 42 -20.57 13.68 1.74
N ASN A 43 -19.62 14.36 1.09
CA ASN A 43 -18.83 15.47 1.65
C ASN A 43 -18.04 15.11 2.92
N LYS A 44 -17.76 13.83 3.20
CA LYS A 44 -16.96 13.43 4.35
C LYS A 44 -15.57 13.00 3.93
N LEU A 45 -14.56 13.74 4.38
CA LEU A 45 -13.17 13.40 4.14
C LEU A 45 -12.67 12.51 5.29
N VAL A 46 -12.36 11.25 4.98
CA VAL A 46 -11.90 10.28 5.98
C VAL A 46 -10.38 10.16 5.95
N LEU A 47 -9.71 10.57 7.03
CA LEU A 47 -8.27 10.40 7.24
C LEU A 47 -8.04 9.27 8.26
N PRO A 48 -7.67 8.06 7.80
CA PRO A 48 -7.51 6.92 8.70
C PRO A 48 -6.18 6.95 9.45
N GLY A 49 -6.22 6.53 10.71
CA GLY A 49 -5.02 6.21 11.50
C GLY A 49 -4.31 7.38 12.16
N LEU A 50 -4.85 8.61 12.12
CA LEU A 50 -4.27 9.73 12.87
C LEU A 50 -4.54 9.55 14.38
N VAL A 51 -3.49 9.33 15.17
CA VAL A 51 -3.61 9.14 16.63
C VAL A 51 -3.66 10.48 17.37
N ASN A 52 -2.98 11.50 16.84
CA ASN A 52 -2.94 12.81 17.49
C ASN A 52 -4.35 13.40 17.61
N LYS A 53 -4.57 14.11 18.72
CA LYS A 53 -5.79 14.91 18.90
C LYS A 53 -5.78 16.07 17.90
N VAL A 54 -6.82 16.15 17.07
CA VAL A 54 -7.01 17.27 16.15
C VAL A 54 -7.39 18.51 16.94
N GLN A 55 -6.74 19.63 16.63
CA GLN A 55 -7.08 20.94 17.21
C GLN A 55 -8.01 21.73 16.30
N LEU A 56 -7.69 21.75 15.01
CA LEU A 56 -8.38 22.60 14.04
C LEU A 56 -8.28 21.99 12.64
N ALA A 57 -9.36 22.08 11.87
CA ALA A 57 -9.35 21.85 10.44
C ALA A 57 -10.01 23.03 9.73
N THR A 58 -9.35 23.57 8.70
CA THR A 58 -9.82 24.74 7.93
C THR A 58 -9.41 24.61 6.47
N PRO A 59 -10.21 25.08 5.50
CA PRO A 59 -9.75 25.28 4.13
C PRO A 59 -8.60 26.29 4.09
N LEU A 60 -7.55 26.02 3.32
CA LEU A 60 -6.39 26.93 3.21
C LEU A 60 -6.77 28.30 2.64
N THR A 61 -7.84 28.36 1.83
CA THR A 61 -8.35 29.58 1.19
C THR A 61 -9.30 30.39 2.07
N ALA A 62 -9.78 29.82 3.18
CA ALA A 62 -10.74 30.43 4.09
C ALA A 62 -10.49 29.92 5.52
N ILE A 63 -9.47 30.47 6.17
CA ILE A 63 -8.96 30.00 7.47
C ILE A 63 -9.97 30.28 8.60
N GLU A 64 -10.86 31.25 8.40
CA GLU A 64 -11.98 31.57 9.28
C GLU A 64 -13.08 30.49 9.30
N ASN A 65 -13.12 29.63 8.27
CA ASN A 65 -14.12 28.57 8.14
C ASN A 65 -13.63 27.28 8.81
N GLN A 66 -13.80 27.21 10.14
CA GLN A 66 -13.54 25.99 10.89
C GLN A 66 -14.50 24.86 10.48
N LEU A 67 -13.94 23.70 10.20
CA LEU A 67 -14.67 22.50 9.82
C LEU A 67 -14.98 21.64 11.03
N ALA A 68 -16.12 20.95 10.98
CA ALA A 68 -16.43 19.91 11.95
C ALA A 68 -15.50 18.72 11.73
N VAL A 69 -14.91 18.24 12.83
CA VAL A 69 -14.02 17.08 12.84
C VAL A 69 -14.48 16.11 13.91
N GLU A 70 -14.59 14.85 13.56
CA GLU A 70 -14.90 13.75 14.47
C GLU A 70 -13.79 12.70 14.40
N GLN A 71 -13.32 12.22 15.55
CA GLN A 71 -12.39 11.10 15.61
C GLN A 71 -13.13 9.88 16.19
N LEU A 72 -13.36 8.87 15.37
CA LEU A 72 -14.11 7.65 15.72
C LEU A 72 -13.41 6.42 15.14
N ASP A 73 -13.28 5.35 15.95
CA ASP A 73 -12.73 4.05 15.52
C ASP A 73 -11.35 4.10 14.84
N GLY A 74 -10.54 5.13 15.15
CA GLY A 74 -9.22 5.35 14.56
C GLY A 74 -9.23 6.16 13.26
N ASP A 75 -10.40 6.58 12.78
CA ASP A 75 -10.56 7.47 11.65
C ASP A 75 -10.81 8.92 12.12
N THR A 76 -10.24 9.87 11.38
CA THR A 76 -10.53 11.30 11.53
C THR A 76 -11.40 11.74 10.37
N VAL A 77 -12.66 12.04 10.64
CA VAL A 77 -13.67 12.43 9.65
C VAL A 77 -13.83 13.95 9.66
N ILE A 78 -13.65 14.59 8.51
CA ILE A 78 -13.78 16.04 8.34
C ILE A 78 -14.98 16.32 7.45
N ASP A 79 -15.91 17.14 7.92
CA ASP A 79 -17.08 17.56 7.15
C ASP A 79 -16.70 18.68 6.17
N LEU A 80 -16.94 18.44 4.88
CA LEU A 80 -16.67 19.38 3.79
C LEU A 80 -17.93 20.08 3.28
N ALA A 81 -19.10 19.89 3.88
CA ALA A 81 -20.38 20.43 3.38
C ALA A 81 -20.38 21.96 3.28
N SER A 82 -19.68 22.65 4.17
CA SER A 82 -19.53 24.11 4.16
C SER A 82 -18.37 24.60 3.27
N VAL A 83 -17.58 23.69 2.69
CA VAL A 83 -16.37 24.03 1.94
C VAL A 83 -16.72 24.29 0.47
N LYS A 84 -16.44 25.51 0.01
CA LYS A 84 -16.46 25.83 -1.42
C LYS A 84 -15.23 25.23 -2.10
N LYS A 85 -15.46 24.36 -3.09
CA LYS A 85 -14.40 23.76 -3.92
C LYS A 85 -13.58 24.84 -4.61
N ASP A 86 -12.26 24.77 -4.47
CA ASP A 86 -11.32 25.55 -5.29
C ASP A 86 -11.29 25.01 -6.73
N LEU A 87 -11.13 25.91 -7.71
CA LEU A 87 -11.09 25.55 -9.13
C LEU A 87 -9.86 24.72 -9.50
N ASN A 88 -8.74 24.91 -8.79
CA ASN A 88 -7.49 24.21 -9.04
C ASN A 88 -7.33 23.00 -8.12
N LEU A 89 -7.32 23.24 -6.80
CA LEU A 89 -7.13 22.20 -5.79
C LEU A 89 -7.59 22.69 -4.44
N THR A 90 -8.50 21.95 -3.80
CA THR A 90 -8.91 22.24 -2.43
C THR A 90 -7.91 21.61 -1.47
N ILE A 91 -7.35 22.43 -0.57
CA ILE A 91 -6.43 21.98 0.48
C ILE A 91 -7.07 22.28 1.84
N ILE A 92 -7.20 21.25 2.67
CA ILE A 92 -7.60 21.41 4.06
C ILE A 92 -6.34 21.36 4.93
N LYS A 93 -6.14 22.38 5.77
CA LYS A 93 -5.09 22.38 6.79
C LYS A 93 -5.68 21.80 8.07
N LEU A 94 -5.04 20.78 8.61
CA LEU A 94 -5.40 20.13 9.87
C LEU A 94 -4.23 20.26 10.85
N SER A 95 -4.43 20.96 11.96
CA SER A 95 -3.44 21.04 13.05
C SER A 95 -3.75 20.04 14.16
N TYR A 96 -2.71 19.55 14.81
CA TYR A 96 -2.79 18.51 15.82
C TYR A 96 -1.80 18.76 16.96
N THR A 97 -2.02 18.13 18.12
CA THR A 97 -1.11 18.26 19.27
C THR A 97 -0.02 17.20 19.27
N GLY A 98 1.21 17.61 19.61
CA GLY A 98 2.34 16.73 19.87
C GLY A 98 2.97 16.16 18.60
N THR A 99 3.91 15.23 18.78
CA THR A 99 4.63 14.59 17.66
C THR A 99 3.69 13.72 16.83
N LEU A 100 3.74 13.88 15.50
CA LEU A 100 2.91 13.12 14.57
C LEU A 100 3.04 11.62 14.81
N THR A 101 1.93 11.00 15.19
CA THR A 101 1.79 9.58 15.46
C THR A 101 0.66 9.05 14.61
N ILE A 102 0.98 8.08 13.76
CA ILE A 102 0.03 7.45 12.85
C ILE A 102 0.03 5.93 13.02
N VAL A 103 -1.16 5.35 12.91
CA VAL A 103 -1.37 3.92 12.85
C VAL A 103 -1.67 3.55 11.41
N PRO A 104 -0.80 2.80 10.70
CA PRO A 104 -1.08 2.43 9.33
C PRO A 104 -2.29 1.51 9.26
N LYS A 105 -3.06 1.62 8.17
CA LYS A 105 -4.14 0.68 7.87
C LYS A 105 -3.61 -0.76 7.91
N HIS A 106 -4.23 -1.60 8.74
CA HIS A 106 -3.76 -2.94 9.02
C HIS A 106 -4.93 -3.94 9.09
N SER A 107 -4.63 -5.20 8.80
CA SER A 107 -5.58 -6.30 8.96
C SER A 107 -5.52 -6.82 10.40
N LYS A 108 -6.69 -7.01 11.02
CA LYS A 108 -6.83 -7.60 12.35
C LYS A 108 -7.26 -9.06 12.27
N ALA A 109 -7.07 -9.80 13.34
CA ALA A 109 -7.58 -11.16 13.45
C ALA A 109 -9.12 -11.16 13.53
N ASP A 110 -9.76 -12.11 12.85
CA ASP A 110 -11.20 -12.36 12.97
C ASP A 110 -11.53 -13.13 14.27
N GLN A 111 -12.82 -13.44 14.46
CA GLN A 111 -13.30 -14.22 15.61
C GLN A 111 -12.66 -15.61 15.75
N ASN A 112 -12.08 -16.14 14.67
CA ASN A 112 -11.40 -17.42 14.64
C ASN A 112 -9.87 -17.28 14.79
N GLY A 113 -9.37 -16.07 15.06
CA GLY A 113 -7.93 -15.79 15.17
C GLY A 113 -7.19 -15.78 13.83
N ILE A 114 -7.91 -15.63 12.71
CA ILE A 114 -7.32 -15.59 11.36
C ILE A 114 -7.17 -14.14 10.91
N ILE A 115 -5.95 -13.75 10.54
CA ILE A 115 -5.67 -12.45 9.90
C ILE A 115 -5.68 -12.67 8.39
N THR A 116 -6.55 -11.96 7.68
CA THR A 116 -6.64 -12.05 6.20
C THR A 116 -6.05 -10.81 5.53
N LEU A 117 -5.04 -11.03 4.68
CA LEU A 117 -4.38 -10.03 3.86
C LEU A 117 -4.93 -10.13 2.43
N ALA A 118 -5.84 -9.24 2.07
CA ALA A 118 -6.39 -9.20 0.71
C ALA A 118 -5.34 -8.70 -0.29
N GLY A 119 -5.22 -9.36 -1.44
CA GLY A 119 -4.25 -9.00 -2.48
C GLY A 119 -4.45 -7.60 -3.05
N GLU A 120 -5.70 -7.13 -3.12
CA GLU A 120 -6.07 -5.79 -3.58
C GLU A 120 -5.70 -4.67 -2.60
N GLN A 121 -5.60 -4.98 -1.31
CA GLN A 121 -5.22 -4.04 -0.25
C GLN A 121 -3.70 -3.91 -0.08
N ALA A 122 -2.93 -4.66 -0.88
CA ALA A 122 -1.49 -4.64 -0.83
C ALA A 122 -0.92 -3.29 -1.28
N THR A 123 0.00 -2.73 -0.50
CA THR A 123 0.82 -1.61 -0.97
C THR A 123 1.87 -2.15 -1.94
N LYS A 124 1.83 -1.72 -3.21
CA LYS A 124 2.79 -2.12 -4.24
C LYS A 124 3.99 -1.19 -4.22
N HIS A 125 5.18 -1.78 -4.21
CA HIS A 125 6.44 -1.07 -4.21
C HIS A 125 7.15 -1.26 -5.55
N GLY A 126 7.55 -0.15 -6.14
CA GLY A 126 8.38 -0.16 -7.33
C GLY A 126 9.87 -0.24 -7.00
N LYS A 127 10.68 -0.58 -8.01
CA LYS A 127 12.14 -0.44 -7.97
C LYS A 127 12.59 0.49 -9.10
N PHE A 128 13.27 1.56 -8.73
CA PHE A 128 13.73 2.59 -9.65
C PHE A 128 15.22 2.42 -9.97
N GLY A 129 15.58 2.58 -11.25
CA GLY A 129 16.97 2.63 -11.70
C GLY A 129 17.48 4.05 -11.62
N LYS A 130 18.72 4.25 -11.14
CA LYS A 130 19.31 5.58 -10.98
C LYS A 130 19.51 6.35 -12.30
N GLU A 131 19.62 5.66 -13.44
CA GLU A 131 20.14 6.24 -14.69
C GLU A 131 19.10 6.40 -15.81
N SER A 132 17.91 5.78 -15.73
CA SER A 132 16.85 6.03 -16.71
C SER A 132 15.45 5.83 -16.14
N TYR A 133 14.57 6.78 -16.43
CA TYR A 133 13.13 6.72 -16.10
C TYR A 133 12.42 5.52 -16.75
N ARG A 134 13.03 4.94 -17.80
CA ARG A 134 12.52 3.78 -18.54
C ARG A 134 12.79 2.44 -17.85
N SER A 135 13.59 2.42 -16.78
CA SER A 135 13.98 1.22 -16.04
C SER A 135 13.27 1.16 -14.67
N MET A 136 11.94 1.33 -14.66
CA MET A 136 11.13 1.21 -13.44
C MET A 136 10.38 -0.12 -13.42
N LEU A 137 10.60 -0.90 -12.36
CA LEU A 137 9.78 -2.08 -12.06
C LEU A 137 8.59 -1.62 -11.20
N LYS A 138 7.36 -1.69 -11.71
CA LYS A 138 6.17 -1.10 -11.06
C LYS A 138 5.64 -1.91 -9.86
N ASP A 139 5.80 -3.23 -9.87
CA ASP A 139 5.27 -4.16 -8.85
C ASP A 139 6.38 -5.14 -8.45
N PHE A 140 7.42 -4.62 -7.79
CA PHE A 140 8.62 -5.38 -7.41
C PHE A 140 8.44 -6.12 -6.09
N SER A 141 7.76 -5.50 -5.13
CA SER A 141 7.33 -6.15 -3.89
C SER A 141 5.99 -5.60 -3.43
N ARG A 142 5.33 -6.31 -2.53
CA ARG A 142 4.06 -5.91 -1.94
C ARG A 142 4.17 -5.92 -0.42
N SER A 143 3.43 -5.06 0.27
CA SER A 143 3.40 -5.09 1.73
C SER A 143 2.01 -4.87 2.30
N TRP A 144 1.83 -5.39 3.52
CA TRP A 144 0.67 -5.17 4.37
C TRP A 144 1.14 -4.81 5.78
N TYR A 145 0.28 -4.17 6.56
CA TYR A 145 0.40 -4.12 8.00
C TYR A 145 -0.62 -5.07 8.62
N VAL A 146 -0.22 -5.75 9.69
CA VAL A 146 -1.07 -6.69 10.43
C VAL A 146 -1.03 -6.35 11.90
N ASP A 147 -2.17 -6.43 12.57
CA ASP A 147 -2.22 -6.36 14.03
C ASP A 147 -2.13 -7.77 14.58
N VAL A 148 -0.94 -8.11 15.09
CA VAL A 148 -0.64 -9.44 15.61
C VAL A 148 -1.11 -9.50 17.07
N PRO A 149 -2.15 -10.28 17.40
CA PRO A 149 -2.70 -10.27 18.76
C PRO A 149 -1.73 -10.83 19.80
N ARG A 150 -0.84 -11.76 19.41
CA ARG A 150 0.15 -12.39 20.30
C ARG A 150 1.40 -12.81 19.53
N ALA A 151 2.55 -12.74 20.17
CA ALA A 151 3.78 -13.31 19.60
C ALA A 151 3.62 -14.83 19.38
N GLY A 152 4.27 -15.37 18.35
CA GLY A 152 4.26 -16.80 18.03
C GLY A 152 4.36 -17.11 16.54
N SER A 153 4.27 -18.41 16.23
CA SER A 153 4.34 -18.96 14.88
C SER A 153 2.94 -19.00 14.25
N TYR A 154 2.74 -18.23 13.18
CA TYR A 154 1.46 -18.19 12.47
C TYR A 154 1.56 -19.02 11.20
N GLN A 155 0.63 -19.98 11.02
CA GLN A 155 0.57 -20.76 9.80
C GLN A 155 0.09 -19.88 8.64
N VAL A 156 0.88 -19.87 7.56
CA VAL A 156 0.61 -19.08 6.37
C VAL A 156 -0.10 -19.93 5.33
N LYS A 157 -1.30 -19.50 4.94
CA LYS A 157 -2.08 -20.08 3.84
C LYS A 157 -2.24 -19.05 2.73
N VAL A 158 -1.92 -19.41 1.50
CA VAL A 158 -2.01 -18.52 0.34
C VAL A 158 -3.10 -19.00 -0.60
N ASN A 159 -4.00 -18.10 -0.98
CA ASN A 159 -5.04 -18.30 -2.00
C ASN A 159 -4.62 -17.62 -3.31
N TYR A 160 -4.53 -18.40 -4.38
CA TYR A 160 -3.96 -17.96 -5.67
C TYR A 160 -4.51 -18.77 -6.84
N LYS A 161 -4.29 -18.30 -8.08
CA LYS A 161 -4.90 -18.92 -9.28
C LYS A 161 -3.96 -19.73 -10.17
N MET A 162 -2.64 -19.57 -10.06
CA MET A 162 -1.69 -20.19 -10.98
C MET A 162 -0.46 -20.76 -10.30
N ARG A 163 0.37 -21.52 -11.04
CA ARG A 163 1.65 -21.99 -10.52
C ARG A 163 2.65 -20.84 -10.47
N TYR A 164 3.22 -20.59 -9.29
CA TYR A 164 4.27 -19.59 -9.09
C TYR A 164 5.43 -20.20 -8.27
N LYS A 165 6.65 -19.71 -8.44
CA LYS A 165 7.82 -20.21 -7.74
C LYS A 165 8.66 -19.07 -7.20
N ASP A 166 9.43 -19.37 -6.16
CA ASP A 166 10.49 -18.53 -5.62
C ASP A 166 9.97 -17.21 -5.04
N PHE A 167 9.25 -17.29 -3.92
CA PHE A 167 8.84 -16.11 -3.16
C PHE A 167 9.27 -16.18 -1.70
N ILE A 168 9.32 -15.00 -1.09
CA ILE A 168 9.56 -14.81 0.33
C ILE A 168 8.44 -13.94 0.90
N LEU A 169 7.86 -14.39 2.02
CA LEU A 169 7.04 -13.57 2.90
C LEU A 169 7.86 -13.29 4.16
N ALA A 170 8.09 -12.02 4.48
CA ALA A 170 9.00 -11.60 5.53
C ALA A 170 8.34 -10.58 6.46
N ASN A 171 8.74 -10.60 7.73
CA ASN A 171 8.51 -9.49 8.67
C ASN A 171 9.88 -8.99 9.18
N SER A 172 9.93 -8.22 10.26
CA SER A 172 11.19 -7.72 10.82
C SER A 172 12.03 -8.79 11.52
N SER A 173 11.44 -9.93 11.90
CA SER A 173 12.08 -10.97 12.71
C SER A 173 12.31 -12.29 11.99
N ASP A 174 11.61 -12.54 10.88
CA ASP A 174 11.58 -13.84 10.21
C ASP A 174 11.29 -13.71 8.71
N GLU A 175 11.75 -14.70 7.94
CA GLU A 175 11.50 -14.82 6.49
C GLU A 175 11.09 -16.25 6.12
N LEU A 176 9.92 -16.38 5.47
CA LEU A 176 9.40 -17.64 4.97
C LEU A 176 9.54 -17.70 3.45
N ALA A 177 10.46 -18.54 2.95
CA ALA A 177 10.60 -18.83 1.53
C ALA A 177 9.68 -19.98 1.10
N PHE A 178 8.97 -19.84 -0.02
CA PHE A 178 8.02 -20.86 -0.49
C PHE A 178 7.79 -20.88 -2.00
N ASN A 179 7.12 -21.95 -2.45
CA ASN A 179 6.69 -22.17 -3.83
C ASN A 179 5.19 -22.48 -3.88
N LEU A 180 4.50 -22.04 -4.93
CA LEU A 180 3.06 -22.25 -5.13
C LEU A 180 2.80 -23.23 -6.30
N LYS A 181 2.23 -24.39 -5.99
CA LYS A 181 1.93 -25.44 -6.98
C LYS A 181 0.48 -25.33 -7.45
N GLY A 182 0.25 -25.00 -8.72
CA GLY A 182 -1.11 -24.94 -9.31
C GLY A 182 -1.24 -25.72 -10.62
N LYS A 183 -2.48 -26.08 -10.98
CA LYS A 183 -2.84 -26.55 -12.32
C LYS A 183 -3.15 -25.32 -13.21
N GLY A 184 -2.19 -24.90 -14.02
CA GLY A 184 -2.35 -23.77 -14.94
C GLY A 184 -1.24 -23.73 -15.99
N LYS A 185 -1.55 -23.33 -17.23
CA LYS A 185 -0.55 -23.16 -18.31
C LYS A 185 0.41 -22.03 -17.93
N LYS A 186 1.68 -22.13 -18.36
CA LYS A 186 2.70 -21.08 -18.17
C LYS A 186 2.12 -19.72 -18.59
N VAL A 187 2.28 -18.70 -17.74
CA VAL A 187 1.98 -17.31 -18.09
C VAL A 187 2.77 -16.96 -19.35
N LYS A 188 2.09 -16.55 -20.42
CA LYS A 188 2.75 -15.99 -21.61
C LYS A 188 3.49 -14.74 -21.17
N THR A 189 4.79 -14.69 -21.48
CA THR A 189 5.67 -13.54 -21.27
C THR A 189 5.00 -12.30 -21.85
N LEU A 190 4.81 -11.25 -21.04
CA LEU A 190 4.44 -9.93 -21.54
C LEU A 190 5.56 -9.48 -22.47
N GLN A 191 5.28 -9.42 -23.77
CA GLN A 191 6.18 -8.81 -24.74
C GLN A 191 5.86 -7.31 -24.81
N SER A 192 6.91 -6.52 -24.66
CA SER A 192 7.01 -5.08 -24.89
C SER A 192 6.71 -4.17 -23.69
N PHE A 193 7.70 -3.33 -23.39
CA PHE A 193 7.76 -2.34 -22.30
C PHE A 193 8.46 -1.06 -22.85
N ASP A 194 8.30 -0.77 -24.13
CA ASP A 194 8.94 0.36 -24.83
C ASP A 194 8.08 1.63 -24.84
N GLY A 195 6.95 1.62 -24.13
CA GLY A 195 6.01 2.75 -24.06
C GLY A 195 4.94 2.75 -25.16
N ASN A 196 4.97 1.79 -26.10
CA ASN A 196 3.90 1.57 -27.08
C ASN A 196 3.03 0.35 -26.69
N GLU A 197 2.57 0.33 -25.44
CA GLU A 197 1.67 -0.72 -24.95
C GLU A 197 0.32 -0.63 -25.68
N GLN A 198 0.12 -1.46 -26.71
CA GLN A 198 -1.25 -1.86 -27.02
C GLN A 198 -1.70 -2.79 -25.91
N ALA A 199 -2.80 -2.44 -25.25
CA ALA A 199 -3.43 -3.28 -24.24
C ALA A 199 -3.79 -4.64 -24.86
N VAL A 200 -2.86 -5.60 -24.78
CA VAL A 200 -3.15 -6.98 -25.13
C VAL A 200 -4.19 -7.41 -24.13
N LYS A 201 -5.42 -7.65 -24.60
CA LYS A 201 -6.51 -8.24 -23.82
C LYS A 201 -5.95 -9.46 -23.12
N VAL A 202 -5.67 -9.33 -21.82
CA VAL A 202 -5.38 -10.46 -20.95
C VAL A 202 -6.63 -11.33 -21.06
N SER A 203 -6.50 -12.49 -21.70
CA SER A 203 -7.59 -13.45 -21.73
C SER A 203 -7.93 -13.75 -20.27
N LYS A 204 -9.18 -13.45 -19.87
CA LYS A 204 -9.72 -13.90 -18.59
C LYS A 204 -9.62 -15.43 -18.59
N SER A 205 -8.58 -15.97 -17.98
CA SER A 205 -8.38 -17.41 -17.89
C SER A 205 -9.06 -17.92 -16.63
N THR A 206 -9.97 -18.87 -16.82
CA THR A 206 -10.78 -19.56 -15.81
C THR A 206 -9.91 -20.48 -14.93
N GLY A 207 -8.99 -19.92 -14.16
CA GLY A 207 -8.23 -20.65 -13.14
C GLY A 207 -9.07 -20.81 -11.88
N GLN A 208 -9.23 -22.04 -11.38
CA GLN A 208 -9.83 -22.28 -10.06
C GLN A 208 -8.90 -21.73 -8.97
N ASN A 209 -9.48 -21.06 -7.96
CA ASN A 209 -8.72 -20.63 -6.79
C ASN A 209 -8.18 -21.86 -6.05
N VAL A 210 -6.86 -21.90 -5.85
CA VAL A 210 -6.16 -22.94 -5.10
C VAL A 210 -5.67 -22.33 -3.78
N GLN A 211 -5.87 -23.06 -2.69
CA GLN A 211 -5.28 -22.75 -1.39
C GLN A 211 -4.06 -23.63 -1.16
N ALA A 212 -2.95 -23.06 -0.69
CA ALA A 212 -1.80 -23.83 -0.22
C ALA A 212 -1.33 -23.35 1.16
N THR A 213 -1.08 -24.28 2.06
CA THR A 213 -0.29 -24.03 3.28
C THR A 213 1.18 -24.00 2.89
N VAL A 214 1.86 -22.88 3.16
CA VAL A 214 3.23 -22.64 2.67
C VAL A 214 4.30 -22.70 3.76
N GLY A 215 3.90 -22.69 5.04
CA GLY A 215 4.78 -22.78 6.19
C GLY A 215 4.27 -21.93 7.34
N GLU A 216 5.17 -21.55 8.24
CA GLU A 216 4.90 -20.71 9.39
C GLU A 216 5.77 -19.45 9.32
N LEU A 217 5.23 -18.33 9.77
CA LEU A 217 5.94 -17.06 9.91
C LEU A 217 5.92 -16.66 11.38
N ASN A 218 7.09 -16.44 11.96
CA ASN A 218 7.25 -16.12 13.38
C ASN A 218 7.18 -14.62 13.64
N PHE A 219 6.38 -14.23 14.64
CA PHE A 219 6.34 -12.88 15.18
C PHE A 219 6.88 -12.89 16.61
N THR A 220 7.94 -12.12 16.87
CA THR A 220 8.58 -12.06 18.19
C THR A 220 7.82 -11.21 19.21
N GLN A 221 6.94 -10.33 18.74
CA GLN A 221 6.12 -9.45 19.56
C GLN A 221 4.69 -9.37 19.02
N ALA A 222 3.76 -8.93 19.87
CA ALA A 222 2.41 -8.55 19.46
C ALA A 222 2.37 -7.12 18.90
N GLY A 223 1.22 -6.72 18.35
CA GLY A 223 0.97 -5.39 17.81
C GLY A 223 1.19 -5.28 16.31
N ILE A 224 1.14 -4.04 15.82
CA ILE A 224 1.12 -3.74 14.39
C ILE A 224 2.50 -3.97 13.78
N GLN A 225 2.57 -4.88 12.81
CA GLN A 225 3.80 -5.27 12.14
C GLN A 225 3.65 -5.25 10.63
N LYS A 226 4.74 -4.85 9.95
CA LYS A 226 4.80 -4.84 8.49
C LYS A 226 5.21 -6.22 7.98
N ILE A 227 4.48 -6.72 6.99
CA ILE A 227 4.81 -7.92 6.23
C ILE A 227 5.14 -7.51 4.80
N VAL A 228 6.22 -8.06 4.27
CA VAL A 228 6.69 -7.83 2.90
C VAL A 228 6.66 -9.14 2.13
N PHE A 229 6.02 -9.12 0.97
CA PHE A 229 6.00 -10.20 0.01
C PHE A 229 6.85 -9.81 -1.21
N LYS A 230 7.90 -10.58 -1.46
CA LYS A 230 8.91 -10.32 -2.49
C LYS A 230 9.27 -11.60 -3.23
N GLN A 231 9.96 -11.46 -4.35
CA GLN A 231 10.55 -12.60 -5.06
C GLN A 231 11.77 -13.12 -4.29
N GLY A 232 12.03 -14.42 -4.37
CA GLY A 232 13.13 -15.07 -3.67
C GLY A 232 14.50 -14.64 -4.22
N GLN A 233 14.58 -14.42 -5.53
CA GLN A 233 15.74 -13.80 -6.16
C GLN A 233 15.58 -12.29 -6.29
N GLY A 234 16.61 -11.58 -5.84
CA GLY A 234 16.74 -10.14 -6.08
C GLY A 234 16.93 -9.85 -7.56
N PHE A 235 16.42 -8.69 -8.01
CA PHE A 235 16.66 -8.19 -9.36
C PHE A 235 17.55 -6.95 -9.30
N GLU A 236 18.70 -6.99 -9.97
CA GLU A 236 19.56 -5.83 -10.16
C GLU A 236 19.24 -5.12 -11.47
N LEU A 237 18.97 -3.81 -11.36
CA LEU A 237 18.88 -2.95 -12.54
C LEU A 237 20.28 -2.74 -13.10
N LYS A 238 20.44 -2.96 -14.40
CA LYS A 238 21.68 -2.73 -15.14
C LYS A 238 21.55 -1.49 -16.01
N ALA A 239 22.64 -0.74 -16.13
CA ALA A 239 22.74 0.50 -16.91
C ALA A 239 22.47 0.27 -18.41
N SER A 240 23.00 -0.82 -18.96
CA SER A 240 22.86 -1.16 -20.38
C SER A 240 21.54 -1.87 -20.68
N THR A 241 20.85 -1.44 -21.74
CA THR A 241 19.64 -2.08 -22.26
C THR A 241 19.87 -3.55 -22.63
N LYS A 242 21.06 -3.89 -23.17
CA LYS A 242 21.41 -5.27 -23.53
C LYS A 242 21.47 -6.16 -22.29
N ASP A 243 22.15 -5.68 -21.25
CA ASP A 243 22.34 -6.43 -20.00
C ASP A 243 21.04 -6.51 -19.20
N PHE A 244 20.24 -5.44 -19.21
CA PHE A 244 18.90 -5.44 -18.65
C PHE A 244 18.02 -6.49 -19.35
N LYS A 245 18.01 -6.54 -20.70
CA LYS A 245 17.24 -7.51 -21.47
C LYS A 245 17.68 -8.95 -21.23
N ALA A 246 18.97 -9.18 -20.95
CA ALA A 246 19.54 -10.49 -20.65
C ALA A 246 19.16 -11.04 -19.26
N LYS A 247 18.74 -10.19 -18.31
CA LYS A 247 18.25 -10.63 -16.99
C LYS A 247 16.91 -11.36 -17.11
N ASP A 248 16.73 -12.40 -16.29
CA ASP A 248 15.50 -13.18 -16.25
C ASP A 248 14.28 -12.28 -16.02
N GLN A 249 13.39 -12.28 -17.01
CA GLN A 249 12.22 -11.41 -17.06
C GLN A 249 11.21 -11.74 -15.97
N ARG A 250 11.25 -12.96 -15.42
CA ARG A 250 10.34 -13.40 -14.35
C ARG A 250 10.52 -12.59 -13.07
N TYR A 251 11.74 -12.07 -12.82
CA TYR A 251 12.06 -11.31 -11.61
C TYR A 251 11.93 -9.80 -11.77
N ARG A 252 11.30 -9.34 -12.87
CA ARG A 252 11.07 -7.92 -13.12
C ARG A 252 9.81 -7.39 -12.44
N ALA A 253 8.87 -8.28 -12.11
CA ALA A 253 7.67 -7.94 -11.37
C ALA A 253 7.11 -9.21 -10.73
N MET A 254 6.33 -9.03 -9.67
CA MET A 254 5.70 -10.13 -8.95
C MET A 254 4.81 -10.98 -9.86
N ASN A 255 4.13 -10.37 -10.85
CA ASN A 255 3.31 -11.02 -11.88
C ASN A 255 2.40 -12.15 -11.32
N ILE A 256 1.89 -11.93 -10.12
CA ILE A 256 1.14 -12.91 -9.34
C ILE A 256 -0.24 -12.37 -9.00
N ASP A 257 -1.25 -13.21 -9.23
CA ASP A 257 -2.63 -13.00 -8.80
C ASP A 257 -2.84 -13.75 -7.48
N ILE A 258 -2.59 -13.03 -6.39
CA ILE A 258 -2.92 -13.47 -5.03
C ILE A 258 -4.28 -12.87 -4.70
N ASP A 259 -5.22 -13.75 -4.36
CA ASP A 259 -6.51 -13.35 -3.82
C ASP A 259 -6.35 -12.91 -2.35
N SER A 260 -5.77 -13.80 -1.55
CA SER A 260 -5.54 -13.54 -0.13
C SER A 260 -4.39 -14.35 0.46
N ILE A 261 -3.75 -13.82 1.49
CA ILE A 261 -2.84 -14.54 2.39
C ILE A 261 -3.52 -14.57 3.76
N LYS A 262 -3.63 -15.75 4.36
CA LYS A 262 -4.20 -15.93 5.70
C LYS A 262 -3.10 -16.33 6.67
N LEU A 263 -3.01 -15.62 7.78
CA LEU A 263 -2.18 -15.96 8.93
C LEU A 263 -3.09 -16.58 9.98
N VAL A 264 -2.88 -17.85 10.29
CA VAL A 264 -3.67 -18.58 11.29
C VAL A 264 -2.84 -18.67 12.55
N ALA A 265 -3.36 -18.12 13.65
CA ALA A 265 -2.71 -18.21 14.95
C ALA A 265 -2.54 -19.69 15.37
N PRO A 266 -1.50 -20.02 16.15
CA PRO A 266 -1.33 -21.38 16.65
C PRO A 266 -2.54 -21.75 17.52
N THR A 267 -3.00 -22.99 17.43
CA THR A 267 -4.06 -23.50 18.32
C THR A 267 -3.43 -23.76 19.69
N HIS A 268 -4.00 -23.19 20.74
CA HIS A 268 -3.62 -23.51 22.12
C HIS A 268 -4.29 -24.81 22.56
#